data_AF-A0A935NTB7-F1
#
_entry.id   AF-A0A935NTB7-F1
#
_cell.length_a   1.000
_cell.length_b   1.000
_cell.length_c   1.000
_cell.angle_alpha   90.00
_cell.angle_beta   90.00
_cell.angle_gamma   90.00
#
_symmetry.space_group_name_H-M   'P 1'
#
loop_
_entity.id
_entity.type
_entity.pdbx_description
1 polymer ?
#
loop_
_entity_poly.entity_id
_entity_poly.type
_entity_poly.pdbx_seq_one_letter_code
_entity_poly.pdbx_strand_id
1 'polypeptide(L)'
;MLSLSVACTDGLQDDAPELSPTWESFRANPPVRWEAFRDTTYREPFAPYRYIVDGDIPLLDEEQLRAHYDAWLEQEFRLSGAGGSELAVRRALNADVIWPAAQRNSLTYCVSNAFGTNKAALVAALGRATAAWTARAAVGFRYVPAQDATCTAANTNVLFSVEPVTATYFASAFFPDAARAQRRLLVTPAAFTTTAGGRDLEGIMQHETGHILGFRHEHIFITCTGNSETTTDARQVTSYDVNSVMHYPQCRPSQTGGYRQSALDELGATMLYGAPRTTECLFNWAQATYPTLFTPAATTAVSGNYVFRYYSGTNAYLGIDVTDQNVYYLPAGGALQSQGPKSALLTAANCN
;
A
#
# COMPACT_ATOMS: atom_id res chain seq x y z
N MET A 1 -9.85 36.34 50.44
CA MET A 1 -9.52 35.02 51.01
C MET A 1 -10.75 34.15 50.95
N LEU A 2 -10.76 33.14 50.09
CA LEU A 2 -11.53 31.91 50.24
C LEU A 2 -10.98 30.93 49.21
N SER A 3 -10.43 29.83 49.72
CA SER A 3 -9.73 28.78 49.02
C SER A 3 -10.70 27.87 48.26
N LEU A 4 -10.35 27.50 47.02
CA LEU A 4 -10.89 26.29 46.40
C LEU A 4 -9.77 25.24 46.39
N SER A 5 -9.95 24.19 47.18
CA SER A 5 -9.17 22.96 47.13
C SER A 5 -9.87 21.96 46.21
N VAL A 6 -9.04 21.31 45.41
CA VAL A 6 -9.32 20.26 44.42
C VAL A 6 -9.95 19.01 45.05
N ALA A 7 -10.87 18.38 44.32
CA ALA A 7 -11.08 16.94 44.38
C ALA A 7 -11.23 16.42 42.95
N CYS A 8 -10.24 15.64 42.51
CA CYS A 8 -10.27 14.86 41.28
C CYS A 8 -11.23 13.69 41.43
N THR A 9 -12.06 13.44 40.44
CA THR A 9 -12.66 12.13 40.18
C THR A 9 -12.41 11.78 38.72
N ASP A 10 -11.69 10.68 38.54
CA ASP A 10 -11.43 9.98 37.29
C ASP A 10 -12.70 9.66 36.52
N GLY A 11 -12.62 9.73 35.18
CA GLY A 11 -13.66 9.24 34.28
C GLY A 11 -13.67 9.93 32.92
N LEU A 12 -12.54 9.94 32.19
CA LEU A 12 -12.59 10.17 30.75
C LEU A 12 -12.85 8.83 30.07
N GLN A 13 -14.13 8.55 29.85
CA GLN A 13 -14.59 7.60 28.86
C GLN A 13 -14.78 8.40 27.56
N ASP A 14 -13.72 8.49 26.75
CA ASP A 14 -13.78 9.00 25.38
C ASP A 14 -14.43 7.93 24.49
N ASP A 15 -15.74 7.79 24.58
CA ASP A 15 -16.54 7.08 23.58
C ASP A 15 -16.90 8.07 22.47
N ALA A 16 -15.94 8.37 21.59
CA ALA A 16 -16.27 8.95 20.29
C ALA A 16 -17.03 7.87 19.49
N PRO A 17 -18.24 8.16 18.95
CA PRO A 17 -18.96 7.17 18.16
C PRO A 17 -18.18 6.93 16.86
N GLU A 18 -17.67 5.70 16.69
CA GLU A 18 -17.19 5.19 15.42
C GLU A 18 -18.38 5.16 14.45
N LEU A 19 -18.54 6.21 13.65
CA LEU A 19 -19.60 6.29 12.65
C LEU A 19 -19.24 5.35 11.49
N SER A 20 -19.63 4.08 11.60
CA SER A 20 -19.57 3.16 10.47
C SER A 20 -20.35 3.77 9.29
N PRO A 21 -19.82 3.70 8.05
CA PRO A 21 -20.47 4.30 6.89
C PRO A 21 -21.87 3.73 6.67
N THR A 22 -22.84 4.57 6.29
CA THR A 22 -24.16 4.09 5.84
C THR A 22 -24.06 3.47 4.45
N TRP A 23 -25.02 2.61 4.07
CA TRP A 23 -25.07 2.03 2.72
C TRP A 23 -25.09 3.10 1.63
N GLU A 24 -25.85 4.17 1.84
CA GLU A 24 -25.91 5.30 0.91
C GLU A 24 -24.55 5.97 0.75
N SER A 25 -23.80 6.18 1.83
CA SER A 25 -22.47 6.77 1.79
C SER A 25 -21.42 5.86 1.16
N PHE A 26 -21.50 4.55 1.43
CA PHE A 26 -20.61 3.53 0.88
C PHE A 26 -20.81 3.36 -0.63
N ARG A 27 -22.05 3.23 -1.07
CA ARG A 27 -22.39 3.13 -2.50
C ARG A 27 -22.08 4.41 -3.28
N ALA A 28 -22.15 5.57 -2.65
CA ALA A 28 -21.75 6.84 -3.27
C ALA A 28 -20.23 6.95 -3.45
N ASN A 29 -19.45 6.24 -2.61
CA ASN A 29 -17.99 6.23 -2.64
C ASN A 29 -17.45 4.79 -2.54
N PRO A 30 -17.72 3.95 -3.54
CA PRO A 30 -17.38 2.53 -3.46
C PRO A 30 -15.87 2.32 -3.55
N PRO A 31 -15.33 1.24 -2.95
CA PRO A 31 -13.89 0.93 -2.95
C PRO A 31 -13.31 0.67 -4.36
N VAL A 32 -14.13 0.13 -5.27
CA VAL A 32 -13.88 0.19 -6.73
C VAL A 32 -15.04 0.93 -7.35
N ARG A 33 -14.76 1.93 -8.21
CA ARG A 33 -15.80 2.59 -9.01
C ARG A 33 -16.24 1.68 -10.15
N TRP A 34 -17.51 1.80 -10.51
CA TRP A 34 -18.13 1.02 -11.60
C TRP A 34 -17.32 1.10 -12.91
N GLU A 35 -16.87 2.29 -13.29
CA GLU A 35 -16.11 2.50 -14.52
C GLU A 35 -14.78 1.74 -14.49
N ALA A 36 -14.07 1.79 -13.37
CA ALA A 36 -12.81 1.08 -13.20
C ALA A 36 -13.01 -0.45 -13.19
N PHE A 37 -14.07 -0.94 -12.55
CA PHE A 37 -14.43 -2.36 -12.58
C PHE A 37 -14.73 -2.82 -14.01
N ARG A 38 -15.58 -2.09 -14.73
CA ARG A 38 -15.95 -2.41 -16.11
C ARG A 38 -14.72 -2.43 -17.02
N ASP A 39 -13.87 -1.40 -16.94
CA ASP A 39 -12.74 -1.23 -17.85
C ASP A 39 -11.61 -2.26 -17.60
N THR A 40 -11.54 -2.84 -16.40
CA THR A 40 -10.55 -3.88 -16.04
C THR A 40 -11.08 -5.32 -16.13
N THR A 41 -12.40 -5.49 -16.28
CA THR A 41 -13.01 -6.81 -16.48
C THR A 41 -12.66 -7.34 -17.87
N TYR A 42 -12.19 -8.59 -17.93
CA TYR A 42 -11.87 -9.21 -19.21
C TYR A 42 -13.12 -9.34 -20.07
N ARG A 43 -13.03 -8.89 -21.31
CA ARG A 43 -14.06 -9.06 -22.34
C ARG A 43 -13.51 -9.96 -23.44
N GLU A 44 -14.24 -11.01 -23.76
CA GLU A 44 -13.88 -11.91 -24.86
C GLU A 44 -13.74 -11.11 -26.17
N PRO A 45 -12.67 -11.28 -26.95
CA PRO A 45 -12.44 -10.49 -28.16
C PRO A 45 -13.25 -10.97 -29.37
N PHE A 46 -14.09 -12.00 -29.21
CA PHE A 46 -14.84 -12.65 -30.28
C PHE A 46 -16.34 -12.71 -29.95
N ALA A 47 -17.17 -12.79 -31.00
CA ALA A 47 -18.62 -12.89 -30.86
C ALA A 47 -19.07 -14.30 -30.43
N PRO A 48 -20.11 -14.42 -29.58
CA PRO A 48 -20.79 -13.33 -28.88
C PRO A 48 -19.89 -12.75 -27.79
N TYR A 49 -19.73 -11.42 -27.77
CA TYR A 49 -18.89 -10.74 -26.78
C TYR A 49 -19.47 -10.95 -25.37
N ARG A 50 -18.67 -11.50 -24.45
CA ARG A 50 -19.03 -11.71 -23.05
C ARG A 50 -17.99 -11.11 -22.13
N TYR A 51 -18.39 -10.74 -20.92
CA TYR A 51 -17.47 -10.44 -19.83
C TYR A 51 -17.19 -11.71 -19.06
N ILE A 52 -15.95 -11.91 -18.62
CA ILE A 52 -15.60 -13.02 -17.72
C ILE A 52 -15.28 -12.43 -16.36
N VAL A 53 -16.09 -12.82 -15.38
CA VAL A 53 -15.86 -12.56 -13.97
C VAL A 53 -15.55 -13.86 -13.26
N ASP A 54 -15.07 -13.77 -12.04
CA ASP A 54 -14.73 -14.92 -11.21
C ASP A 54 -13.77 -15.96 -11.79
N GLY A 55 -13.01 -15.58 -12.83
CA GLY A 55 -12.08 -16.46 -13.52
C GLY A 55 -12.73 -17.40 -14.55
N ASP A 56 -14.01 -17.74 -14.41
CA ASP A 56 -14.70 -18.69 -15.30
C ASP A 56 -16.21 -18.43 -15.51
N ILE A 57 -16.78 -17.35 -14.98
CA ILE A 57 -18.21 -17.03 -15.09
C ILE A 57 -18.45 -16.06 -16.25
N PRO A 58 -19.16 -16.48 -17.33
CA PRO A 58 -19.51 -15.59 -18.42
C PRO A 58 -20.75 -14.76 -18.12
N LEU A 59 -20.64 -13.44 -18.25
CA LEU A 59 -21.74 -12.48 -18.21
C LEU A 59 -22.02 -11.97 -19.63
N LEU A 60 -23.29 -11.99 -20.03
CA LEU A 60 -23.68 -11.82 -21.44
C LEU A 60 -23.58 -10.38 -21.94
N ASP A 61 -23.66 -9.41 -21.04
CA ASP A 61 -23.74 -7.99 -21.35
C ASP A 61 -23.32 -7.14 -20.13
N GLU A 62 -23.32 -5.83 -20.33
CA GLU A 62 -22.95 -4.86 -19.29
C GLU A 62 -24.01 -4.78 -18.17
N GLU A 63 -25.26 -5.18 -18.42
CA GLU A 63 -26.32 -5.24 -17.40
C GLU A 63 -26.01 -6.35 -16.38
N GLN A 64 -25.66 -7.54 -16.84
CA GLN A 64 -25.23 -8.63 -15.97
C GLN A 64 -23.92 -8.30 -15.24
N LEU A 65 -22.98 -7.62 -15.91
CA LEU A 65 -21.77 -7.12 -15.27
C LEU A 65 -22.09 -6.11 -14.16
N ARG A 66 -23.07 -5.23 -14.38
CA ARG A 66 -23.51 -4.26 -13.38
C ARG A 66 -24.17 -4.93 -12.18
N ALA A 67 -25.04 -5.89 -12.42
CA ALA A 67 -25.69 -6.66 -11.36
C ALA A 67 -24.66 -7.43 -10.51
N HIS A 68 -23.63 -8.00 -11.15
CA HIS A 68 -22.54 -8.68 -10.45
C HIS A 68 -21.74 -7.71 -9.56
N TYR A 69 -21.38 -6.53 -10.08
CA TYR A 69 -20.72 -5.47 -9.31
C TYR A 69 -21.55 -4.97 -8.13
N ASP A 70 -22.85 -4.71 -8.32
CA ASP A 70 -23.73 -4.23 -7.25
C ASP A 70 -23.93 -5.30 -6.16
N ALA A 71 -24.04 -6.58 -6.54
CA ALA A 71 -24.10 -7.69 -5.60
C ALA A 71 -22.82 -7.82 -4.78
N TRP A 72 -21.66 -7.64 -5.41
CA TRP A 72 -20.38 -7.57 -4.71
C TRP A 72 -20.32 -6.37 -3.77
N LEU A 73 -20.71 -5.16 -4.19
CA LEU A 73 -20.73 -3.99 -3.30
C LEU A 73 -21.62 -4.17 -2.07
N GLU A 74 -22.80 -4.79 -2.24
CA GLU A 74 -23.66 -5.12 -1.11
C GLU A 74 -23.01 -6.13 -0.17
N GLN A 75 -22.31 -7.12 -0.71
CA GLN A 75 -21.55 -8.09 0.09
C GLN A 75 -20.43 -7.38 0.86
N GLU A 76 -19.63 -6.54 0.21
CA GLU A 76 -18.57 -5.76 0.86
C GLU A 76 -19.12 -4.79 1.91
N PHE A 77 -20.27 -4.15 1.66
CA PHE A 77 -20.91 -3.30 2.67
C PHE A 77 -21.33 -4.11 3.91
N ARG A 78 -21.95 -5.28 3.71
CA ARG A 78 -22.31 -6.18 4.81
C ARG A 78 -21.08 -6.66 5.60
N LEU A 79 -19.95 -6.86 4.92
CA LEU A 79 -18.69 -7.32 5.53
C LEU A 79 -17.89 -6.18 6.18
N SER A 80 -17.97 -4.95 5.66
CA SER A 80 -17.32 -3.75 6.20
C SER A 80 -18.01 -3.16 7.44
N GLY A 81 -19.28 -3.51 7.70
CA GLY A 81 -19.95 -3.27 8.98
C GLY A 81 -19.30 -4.00 10.18
N ALA A 82 -18.26 -4.81 9.93
CA ALA A 82 -17.41 -5.46 10.92
C ALA A 82 -15.91 -5.05 10.83
N GLY A 83 -15.57 -3.98 10.08
CA GLY A 83 -14.19 -3.46 9.92
C GLY A 83 -13.49 -4.00 8.67
N GLY A 84 -13.70 -3.36 7.51
CA GLY A 84 -13.31 -3.82 6.16
C GLY A 84 -11.82 -4.09 5.89
N SER A 85 -11.47 -4.57 4.69
CA SER A 85 -10.12 -5.10 4.36
C SER A 85 -9.06 -4.01 4.10
N GLU A 86 -8.66 -3.28 5.10
CA GLU A 86 -7.76 -2.14 4.97
C GLU A 86 -6.28 -2.54 4.91
N LEU A 87 -5.38 -1.67 4.44
CA LEU A 87 -3.95 -1.94 4.46
C LEU A 87 -3.55 -2.23 5.88
N ALA A 88 -3.12 -3.45 6.14
CA ALA A 88 -2.89 -3.93 7.48
C ALA A 88 -1.40 -4.02 7.77
N VAL A 89 -1.02 -3.73 9.00
CA VAL A 89 0.35 -3.95 9.50
C VAL A 89 0.34 -5.06 10.53
N ARG A 90 1.39 -5.88 10.53
CA ARG A 90 1.59 -6.88 11.58
C ARG A 90 1.82 -6.18 12.92
N ARG A 91 1.23 -6.73 13.98
CA ARG A 91 1.51 -6.33 15.35
C ARG A 91 2.10 -7.47 16.17
N ALA A 92 2.98 -7.09 17.08
CA ALA A 92 3.44 -7.96 18.16
C ALA A 92 3.50 -7.13 19.44
N LEU A 93 3.00 -7.69 20.55
CA LEU A 93 3.01 -7.04 21.87
C LEU A 93 2.44 -5.60 21.84
N ASN A 94 1.34 -5.39 21.09
CA ASN A 94 0.67 -4.09 20.88
C ASN A 94 1.50 -3.01 20.15
N ALA A 95 2.60 -3.37 19.49
CA ALA A 95 3.35 -2.46 18.62
C ALA A 95 3.31 -2.92 17.16
N ASP A 96 3.34 -1.97 16.23
CA ASP A 96 3.48 -2.26 14.81
C ASP A 96 4.88 -2.84 14.54
N VAL A 97 4.93 -3.93 13.78
CA VAL A 97 6.17 -4.61 13.39
C VAL A 97 6.67 -4.00 12.10
N ILE A 98 7.45 -2.92 12.24
CA ILE A 98 8.04 -2.16 11.14
C ILE A 98 9.55 -2.00 11.33
N TRP A 99 10.28 -1.69 10.25
CA TRP A 99 11.70 -1.38 10.37
C TRP A 99 11.92 -0.02 11.04
N PRO A 100 12.82 0.08 12.03
CA PRO A 100 13.12 1.36 12.67
C PRO A 100 13.80 2.32 11.69
N ALA A 101 13.73 3.62 11.99
CA ALA A 101 14.29 4.70 11.15
C ALA A 101 15.77 4.48 10.78
N ALA A 102 16.55 3.90 11.69
CA ALA A 102 17.97 3.57 11.49
C ALA A 102 18.22 2.50 10.42
N GLN A 103 17.22 1.65 10.12
CA GLN A 103 17.38 0.50 9.23
C GLN A 103 16.54 0.61 7.95
N ARG A 104 15.34 1.22 8.03
CA ARG A 104 14.34 1.20 6.96
C ARG A 104 14.81 1.81 5.63
N ASN A 105 15.82 2.67 5.65
CA ASN A 105 16.36 3.34 4.45
C ASN A 105 17.43 2.53 3.71
N SER A 106 17.83 1.34 4.19
CA SER A 106 18.81 0.48 3.52
C SER A 106 18.64 -1.00 3.86
N LEU A 107 17.52 -1.58 3.45
CA LEU A 107 17.22 -3.01 3.55
C LEU A 107 18.05 -3.78 2.51
N THR A 108 19.19 -4.32 2.92
CA THR A 108 20.14 -4.98 2.01
C THR A 108 19.72 -6.40 1.65
N TYR A 109 19.85 -6.77 0.38
CA TYR A 109 19.53 -8.13 -0.07
C TYR A 109 20.47 -8.62 -1.16
N CYS A 110 20.52 -9.94 -1.32
CA CYS A 110 21.20 -10.62 -2.42
C CYS A 110 20.19 -11.44 -3.21
N VAL A 111 20.57 -11.87 -4.43
CA VAL A 111 19.75 -12.77 -5.25
C VAL A 111 20.58 -13.98 -5.67
N SER A 112 20.16 -15.17 -5.23
CA SER A 112 20.90 -16.41 -5.45
C SER A 112 21.19 -16.70 -6.93
N ASN A 113 22.41 -17.16 -7.22
CA ASN A 113 22.78 -17.66 -8.54
C ASN A 113 21.99 -18.92 -8.94
N ALA A 114 21.38 -19.62 -7.98
CA ALA A 114 20.59 -20.83 -8.22
C ALA A 114 19.31 -20.59 -9.05
N PHE A 115 18.88 -19.34 -9.24
CA PHE A 115 17.82 -19.01 -10.20
C PHE A 115 18.21 -19.24 -11.66
N GLY A 116 19.50 -19.44 -11.96
CA GLY A 116 19.98 -19.71 -13.32
C GLY A 116 19.55 -18.63 -14.31
N THR A 117 18.95 -19.05 -15.42
CA THR A 117 18.47 -18.15 -16.49
C THR A 117 17.38 -17.18 -16.03
N ASN A 118 16.64 -17.50 -14.97
CA ASN A 118 15.57 -16.65 -14.43
C ASN A 118 16.09 -15.48 -13.58
N LYS A 119 17.37 -15.51 -13.18
CA LYS A 119 17.93 -14.53 -12.24
C LYS A 119 17.78 -13.08 -12.73
N ALA A 120 18.08 -12.82 -14.00
CA ALA A 120 18.03 -11.46 -14.55
C ALA A 120 16.63 -10.87 -14.51
N ALA A 121 15.60 -11.67 -14.85
CA ALA A 121 14.20 -11.26 -14.77
C ALA A 121 13.78 -10.97 -13.32
N LEU A 122 14.21 -11.81 -12.36
CA LEU A 122 13.92 -11.60 -10.94
C LEU A 122 14.59 -10.34 -10.38
N VAL A 123 15.86 -10.10 -10.70
CA VAL A 123 16.58 -8.89 -10.29
C VAL A 123 15.87 -7.64 -10.83
N ALA A 124 15.45 -7.65 -12.09
CA ALA A 124 14.72 -6.54 -12.68
C ALA A 124 13.35 -6.31 -12.01
N ALA A 125 12.59 -7.38 -11.76
CA ALA A 125 11.30 -7.31 -11.07
C ALA A 125 11.44 -6.78 -9.63
N LEU A 126 12.41 -7.29 -8.86
CA LEU A 126 12.71 -6.80 -7.51
C LEU A 126 13.16 -5.34 -7.53
N GLY A 127 13.99 -4.94 -8.50
CA GLY A 127 14.41 -3.56 -8.67
C GLY A 127 13.22 -2.62 -8.84
N ARG A 128 12.24 -2.98 -9.68
CA ARG A 128 11.01 -2.18 -9.87
C ARG A 128 10.10 -2.22 -8.65
N ALA A 129 9.89 -3.38 -8.04
CA ALA A 129 9.08 -3.53 -6.83
C ALA A 129 9.61 -2.69 -5.65
N THR A 130 10.91 -2.77 -5.39
CA THR A 130 11.55 -2.02 -4.30
C THR A 130 11.61 -0.52 -4.57
N ALA A 131 11.81 -0.11 -5.82
CA ALA A 131 11.72 1.29 -6.23
C ALA A 131 10.29 1.83 -6.04
N ALA A 132 9.27 1.03 -6.32
CA ALA A 132 7.87 1.43 -6.17
C ALA A 132 7.50 1.74 -4.71
N TRP A 133 7.97 0.94 -3.75
CA TRP A 133 7.85 1.25 -2.31
C TRP A 133 8.67 2.48 -1.90
N THR A 134 9.92 2.59 -2.37
CA THR A 134 10.82 3.73 -2.06
C THR A 134 10.25 5.07 -2.56
N ALA A 135 9.51 5.05 -3.68
CA ALA A 135 8.86 6.23 -4.24
C ALA A 135 7.64 6.71 -3.42
N ARG A 136 7.11 5.86 -2.54
CA ARG A 136 5.86 6.07 -1.79
C ARG A 136 6.08 6.31 -0.31
N ALA A 137 7.18 5.83 0.26
CA ALA A 137 7.48 5.96 1.68
C ALA A 137 8.97 6.11 1.95
N ALA A 138 9.35 6.59 3.14
CA ALA A 138 10.74 6.69 3.59
C ALA A 138 11.36 5.32 3.96
N VAL A 139 11.38 4.44 2.98
CA VAL A 139 12.03 3.13 2.98
C VAL A 139 13.01 3.05 1.82
N GLY A 140 13.97 2.14 1.89
CA GLY A 140 14.94 1.95 0.83
C GLY A 140 15.50 0.54 0.85
N PHE A 141 15.61 -0.08 -0.32
CA PHE A 141 16.21 -1.40 -0.48
C PHE A 141 17.52 -1.27 -1.25
N ARG A 142 18.46 -2.18 -0.97
CA ARG A 142 19.77 -2.18 -1.62
C ARG A 142 20.17 -3.59 -2.04
N TYR A 143 20.18 -3.82 -3.35
CA TYR A 143 20.73 -5.05 -3.92
C TYR A 143 22.26 -5.06 -3.77
N VAL A 144 22.81 -6.16 -3.28
CA VAL A 144 24.25 -6.38 -3.06
C VAL A 144 24.71 -7.58 -3.88
N PRO A 145 24.96 -7.42 -5.20
CA PRO A 145 25.29 -8.52 -6.10
C PRO A 145 26.58 -9.25 -5.72
N ALA A 146 27.50 -8.59 -5.01
CA ALA A 146 28.72 -9.19 -4.47
C ALA A 146 28.44 -10.37 -3.49
N GLN A 147 27.21 -10.48 -2.99
CA GLN A 147 26.79 -11.52 -2.04
C GLN A 147 25.99 -12.66 -2.72
N ASP A 148 25.78 -12.61 -4.03
CA ASP A 148 24.91 -13.54 -4.75
C ASP A 148 25.41 -14.98 -4.79
N ALA A 149 26.74 -15.17 -4.82
CA ALA A 149 27.38 -16.49 -4.85
C ALA A 149 27.09 -17.30 -3.58
N THR A 150 26.81 -16.64 -2.46
CA THR A 150 26.50 -17.24 -1.16
C THR A 150 25.14 -16.78 -0.62
N CYS A 151 24.23 -16.36 -1.51
CA CYS A 151 22.95 -15.80 -1.12
C CYS A 151 22.01 -16.86 -0.54
N THR A 152 22.07 -17.01 0.78
CA THR A 152 21.35 -18.01 1.57
C THR A 152 20.93 -17.41 2.90
N ALA A 153 20.06 -18.11 3.62
CA ALA A 153 19.66 -17.79 4.98
C ALA A 153 20.83 -17.57 5.96
N ALA A 154 21.99 -18.18 5.70
CA ALA A 154 23.18 -18.08 6.55
C ALA A 154 24.02 -16.82 6.29
N ASN A 155 23.81 -16.10 5.18
CA ASN A 155 24.65 -14.97 4.82
C ASN A 155 24.29 -13.70 5.61
N THR A 156 25.03 -13.40 6.66
CA THR A 156 24.78 -12.22 7.52
C THR A 156 25.28 -10.89 6.95
N ASN A 157 25.92 -10.87 5.77
CA ASN A 157 26.36 -9.62 5.13
C ASN A 157 25.21 -8.83 4.48
N VAL A 158 24.04 -9.45 4.36
CA VAL A 158 22.79 -8.83 3.91
C VAL A 158 21.68 -9.08 4.92
N LEU A 159 20.66 -8.21 4.90
CA LEU A 159 19.51 -8.32 5.77
C LEU A 159 18.67 -9.57 5.46
N PHE A 160 18.49 -9.88 4.18
CA PHE A 160 17.73 -11.05 3.73
C PHE A 160 18.27 -11.62 2.42
N SER A 161 17.96 -12.90 2.18
CA SER A 161 18.32 -13.62 0.97
C SER A 161 17.10 -13.83 0.07
N VAL A 162 17.31 -13.75 -1.24
CA VAL A 162 16.31 -14.16 -2.25
C VAL A 162 16.75 -15.49 -2.84
N GLU A 163 15.92 -16.53 -2.68
CA GLU A 163 16.30 -17.92 -2.95
C GLU A 163 15.23 -18.68 -3.74
N PRO A 164 15.60 -19.55 -4.69
CA PRO A 164 14.64 -20.41 -5.36
C PRO A 164 14.16 -21.50 -4.40
N VAL A 165 12.90 -21.94 -4.57
CA VAL A 165 12.33 -23.06 -3.83
C VAL A 165 11.34 -23.84 -4.70
N THR A 166 11.11 -25.11 -4.36
CA THR A 166 9.97 -25.88 -4.89
C THR A 166 8.88 -25.91 -3.82
N ALA A 167 7.74 -25.29 -4.10
CA ALA A 167 6.59 -25.21 -3.20
C ALA A 167 5.30 -25.00 -4.00
N THR A 168 4.15 -24.97 -3.32
CA THR A 168 2.82 -24.78 -3.92
C THR A 168 2.42 -23.31 -4.07
N TYR A 169 3.11 -22.39 -3.40
CA TYR A 169 2.92 -20.94 -3.55
C TYR A 169 3.76 -20.36 -4.69
N PHE A 170 3.49 -19.13 -5.11
CA PHE A 170 4.32 -18.42 -6.10
C PHE A 170 5.58 -17.82 -5.46
N ALA A 171 5.40 -17.09 -4.37
CA ALA A 171 6.48 -16.60 -3.54
C ALA A 171 6.03 -16.57 -2.06
N SER A 172 7.00 -16.37 -1.18
CA SER A 172 6.77 -16.17 0.25
C SER A 172 7.88 -15.31 0.82
N ALA A 173 7.50 -14.35 1.66
CA ALA A 173 8.38 -13.46 2.38
C ALA A 173 8.30 -13.65 3.90
N PHE A 174 8.82 -12.66 4.62
CA PHE A 174 8.95 -12.63 6.07
C PHE A 174 8.58 -11.24 6.58
N PHE A 175 8.29 -11.13 7.87
CA PHE A 175 8.04 -9.85 8.54
C PHE A 175 9.29 -9.29 9.25
N PRO A 176 9.35 -7.97 9.55
CA PRO A 176 10.53 -7.34 10.17
C PRO A 176 11.03 -7.97 11.48
N ASP A 177 10.13 -8.58 12.28
CA ASP A 177 10.44 -9.27 13.54
C ASP A 177 11.04 -10.67 13.34
N ALA A 178 11.08 -11.20 12.12
CA ALA A 178 11.66 -12.50 11.84
C ALA A 178 13.15 -12.53 12.24
N ALA A 179 13.59 -13.65 12.83
CA ALA A 179 15.00 -13.88 13.10
C ALA A 179 15.79 -13.91 11.78
N ARG A 180 17.08 -13.51 11.78
CA ARG A 180 17.88 -13.41 10.54
C ARG A 180 17.81 -14.68 9.69
N ALA A 181 17.88 -15.87 10.29
CA ALA A 181 17.81 -17.14 9.57
C ALA A 181 16.48 -17.37 8.81
N GLN A 182 15.41 -16.65 9.18
CA GLN A 182 14.09 -16.71 8.57
C GLN A 182 13.83 -15.55 7.59
N ARG A 183 14.74 -14.56 7.51
CA ARG A 183 14.64 -13.45 6.56
C ARG A 183 15.02 -13.90 5.15
N ARG A 184 14.06 -14.56 4.49
CA ARG A 184 14.21 -15.17 3.17
C ARG A 184 12.99 -14.81 2.33
N LEU A 185 13.23 -14.30 1.13
CA LEU A 185 12.20 -14.20 0.09
C LEU A 185 12.38 -15.42 -0.82
N LEU A 186 11.43 -16.34 -0.77
CA LEU A 186 11.45 -17.60 -1.50
C LEU A 186 10.59 -17.48 -2.76
N VAL A 187 11.11 -17.87 -3.91
CA VAL A 187 10.41 -17.75 -5.19
C VAL A 187 10.38 -19.10 -5.90
N THR A 188 9.20 -19.53 -6.34
CA THR A 188 9.03 -20.77 -7.10
C THR A 188 9.12 -20.53 -8.61
N PRO A 189 9.40 -21.56 -9.42
CA PRO A 189 9.38 -21.45 -10.88
C PRO A 189 8.03 -20.93 -11.43
N ALA A 190 6.92 -21.22 -10.76
CA ALA A 190 5.58 -20.82 -11.20
C ALA A 190 5.36 -19.29 -11.17
N ALA A 191 6.10 -18.56 -10.32
CA ALA A 191 6.04 -17.10 -10.27
C ALA A 191 6.50 -16.42 -11.57
N PHE A 192 7.33 -17.11 -12.37
CA PHE A 192 7.86 -16.59 -13.63
C PHE A 192 6.90 -16.77 -14.81
N THR A 193 5.91 -17.65 -14.68
CA THR A 193 5.05 -18.08 -15.80
C THR A 193 3.57 -17.85 -15.56
N THR A 194 3.15 -17.59 -14.32
CA THR A 194 1.74 -17.34 -14.01
C THR A 194 1.24 -16.07 -14.70
N THR A 195 -0.02 -16.13 -15.14
CA THR A 195 -0.83 -14.98 -15.55
C THR A 195 -2.19 -14.96 -14.84
N ALA A 196 -2.46 -15.96 -13.98
CA ALA A 196 -3.73 -16.13 -13.29
C ALA A 196 -4.04 -14.90 -12.43
N GLY A 197 -5.26 -14.38 -12.58
CA GLY A 197 -5.74 -13.15 -11.94
C GLY A 197 -4.95 -11.89 -12.31
N GLY A 198 -4.26 -11.89 -13.45
CA GLY A 198 -3.40 -10.79 -13.89
C GLY A 198 -2.08 -10.69 -13.14
N ARG A 199 -1.71 -11.71 -12.34
CA ARG A 199 -0.42 -11.73 -11.62
C ARG A 199 0.71 -11.86 -12.62
N ASP A 200 1.74 -11.04 -12.46
CA ASP A 200 3.04 -11.18 -13.09
C ASP A 200 4.15 -11.16 -12.03
N LEU A 201 5.37 -11.49 -12.44
CA LEU A 201 6.51 -11.56 -11.54
C LEU A 201 6.73 -10.25 -10.78
N GLU A 202 6.57 -9.10 -11.45
CA GLU A 202 6.73 -7.79 -10.82
C GLU A 202 5.70 -7.54 -9.72
N GLY A 203 4.42 -7.81 -9.99
CA GLY A 203 3.36 -7.66 -9.00
C GLY A 203 3.59 -8.59 -7.80
N ILE A 204 3.96 -9.84 -8.05
CA ILE A 204 4.30 -10.77 -6.96
C ILE A 204 5.44 -10.19 -6.12
N MET A 205 6.51 -9.65 -6.74
CA MET A 205 7.59 -9.02 -5.97
C MET A 205 7.14 -7.74 -5.24
N GLN A 206 6.21 -6.94 -5.78
CA GLN A 206 5.64 -5.78 -5.07
C GLN A 206 4.90 -6.22 -3.80
N HIS A 207 4.11 -7.29 -3.89
CA HIS A 207 3.40 -7.89 -2.76
C HIS A 207 4.37 -8.43 -1.70
N GLU A 208 5.31 -9.29 -2.09
CA GLU A 208 6.26 -9.90 -1.15
C GLU A 208 7.15 -8.86 -0.46
N THR A 209 7.55 -7.80 -1.19
CA THR A 209 8.30 -6.71 -0.56
C THR A 209 7.44 -5.87 0.39
N GLY A 210 6.12 -5.85 0.24
CA GLY A 210 5.18 -5.31 1.22
C GLY A 210 5.22 -6.07 2.55
N HIS A 211 5.24 -7.40 2.52
CA HIS A 211 5.44 -8.21 3.73
C HIS A 211 6.77 -7.93 4.42
N ILE A 212 7.85 -7.76 3.65
CA ILE A 212 9.17 -7.37 4.18
C ILE A 212 9.10 -6.02 4.91
N LEU A 213 8.19 -5.13 4.52
CA LEU A 213 7.92 -3.86 5.20
C LEU A 213 6.91 -3.99 6.36
N GLY A 214 6.40 -5.19 6.65
CA GLY A 214 5.49 -5.40 7.77
C GLY A 214 4.01 -5.42 7.39
N PHE A 215 3.66 -5.20 6.12
CA PHE A 215 2.27 -5.22 5.69
C PHE A 215 1.71 -6.63 5.66
N ARG A 216 0.51 -6.81 6.20
CA ARG A 216 -0.25 -8.05 6.15
C ARG A 216 -1.17 -8.02 4.94
N HIS A 217 -1.66 -9.19 4.60
CA HIS A 217 -2.73 -9.32 3.63
C HIS A 217 -3.96 -8.53 4.09
N GLU A 218 -4.59 -7.82 3.17
CA GLU A 218 -5.83 -7.13 3.49
C GLU A 218 -7.01 -8.11 3.56
N HIS A 219 -6.98 -9.18 2.76
CA HIS A 219 -8.08 -10.15 2.67
C HIS A 219 -8.36 -10.91 3.98
N ILE A 220 -7.52 -10.81 5.01
CA ILE A 220 -7.72 -11.48 6.30
C ILE A 220 -8.93 -10.93 7.07
N PHE A 221 -9.41 -9.74 6.69
CA PHE A 221 -10.60 -9.12 7.27
C PHE A 221 -11.89 -9.43 6.48
N ILE A 222 -11.81 -10.25 5.43
CA ILE A 222 -12.96 -10.72 4.66
C ILE A 222 -13.00 -12.25 4.59
N THR A 223 -14.17 -12.81 4.31
CA THR A 223 -14.38 -14.27 4.34
C THR A 223 -13.98 -14.99 3.05
N CYS A 224 -13.44 -14.27 2.05
CA CYS A 224 -13.11 -14.83 0.73
C CYS A 224 -12.19 -16.07 0.81
N THR A 225 -11.24 -16.07 1.76
CA THR A 225 -10.31 -17.18 1.96
C THR A 225 -10.74 -18.12 3.09
N GLY A 226 -12.00 -18.05 3.52
CA GLY A 226 -12.56 -18.85 4.61
C GLY A 226 -11.92 -18.56 5.97
N ASN A 227 -11.41 -17.34 6.19
CA ASN A 227 -10.69 -16.93 7.40
C ASN A 227 -9.51 -17.85 7.74
N SER A 228 -8.79 -18.31 6.71
CA SER A 228 -7.61 -19.18 6.86
C SER A 228 -6.40 -18.49 7.51
N GLU A 229 -6.45 -17.17 7.66
CA GLU A 229 -5.47 -16.34 8.36
C GLU A 229 -6.15 -15.55 9.48
N THR A 230 -5.43 -15.33 10.60
CA THR A 230 -5.98 -14.62 11.76
C THR A 230 -5.76 -13.12 11.69
N THR A 231 -6.75 -12.34 12.13
CA THR A 231 -6.67 -10.88 12.29
C THR A 231 -6.01 -10.45 13.60
N THR A 232 -5.82 -11.35 14.58
CA THR A 232 -5.41 -11.00 15.96
C THR A 232 -4.08 -10.26 16.04
N ASP A 233 -3.14 -10.53 15.15
CA ASP A 233 -1.83 -9.87 15.04
C ASP A 233 -1.79 -8.81 13.91
N ALA A 234 -2.93 -8.19 13.56
CA ALA A 234 -3.02 -7.11 12.57
C ALA A 234 -3.62 -5.86 13.20
N ARG A 235 -3.23 -4.72 12.63
CA ARG A 235 -4.01 -3.49 12.73
C ARG A 235 -4.16 -2.88 11.35
N GLN A 236 -5.35 -2.41 11.07
CA GLN A 236 -5.69 -1.68 9.87
C GLN A 236 -5.11 -0.25 9.93
N VAL A 237 -4.58 0.21 8.81
CA VAL A 237 -3.84 1.48 8.70
C VAL A 237 -4.57 2.47 7.80
N THR A 238 -5.40 2.01 6.87
CA THR A 238 -6.17 2.84 5.92
C THR A 238 -7.65 2.49 5.95
N SER A 239 -8.44 3.00 5.00
CA SER A 239 -9.76 2.46 4.61
C SER A 239 -9.62 1.26 3.65
N TYR A 240 -10.69 0.47 3.49
CA TYR A 240 -10.69 -0.75 2.67
C TYR A 240 -10.24 -0.45 1.23
N ASP A 241 -9.28 -1.23 0.75
CA ASP A 241 -8.78 -1.14 -0.61
C ASP A 241 -8.72 -2.51 -1.33
N VAL A 242 -9.83 -2.89 -1.95
CA VAL A 242 -9.88 -4.07 -2.82
C VAL A 242 -8.77 -4.11 -3.90
N ASN A 243 -8.21 -2.96 -4.31
CA ASN A 243 -7.13 -2.89 -5.30
C ASN A 243 -5.73 -2.93 -4.70
N SER A 244 -5.59 -2.98 -3.37
CA SER A 244 -4.30 -2.99 -2.70
C SER A 244 -3.42 -4.10 -3.25
N VAL A 245 -2.12 -3.82 -3.32
CA VAL A 245 -1.10 -4.82 -3.63
C VAL A 245 -1.12 -5.98 -2.62
N MET A 246 -1.59 -5.74 -1.39
CA MET A 246 -1.69 -6.73 -0.33
C MET A 246 -3.03 -7.48 -0.33
N HIS A 247 -3.95 -7.15 -1.25
CA HIS A 247 -5.19 -7.88 -1.45
C HIS A 247 -5.03 -9.02 -2.45
N TYR A 248 -5.65 -10.17 -2.18
CA TYR A 248 -5.68 -11.29 -3.13
C TYR A 248 -6.51 -10.97 -4.37
N PRO A 249 -5.96 -11.09 -5.60
CA PRO A 249 -6.69 -10.80 -6.82
C PRO A 249 -7.96 -11.63 -6.94
N GLN A 250 -7.93 -12.91 -6.56
CA GLN A 250 -9.10 -13.80 -6.60
C GLN A 250 -10.21 -13.42 -5.61
N CYS A 251 -9.92 -12.54 -4.65
CA CYS A 251 -10.92 -12.01 -3.72
C CYS A 251 -11.52 -10.68 -4.21
N ARG A 252 -11.13 -10.22 -5.40
CA ARG A 252 -11.68 -9.03 -6.05
C ARG A 252 -12.85 -9.45 -6.95
N PRO A 253 -13.84 -8.59 -7.16
CA PRO A 253 -14.98 -8.91 -8.03
C PRO A 253 -14.57 -9.17 -9.48
N SER A 254 -13.54 -8.49 -9.98
CA SER A 254 -13.05 -8.75 -11.35
C SER A 254 -12.21 -10.01 -11.43
N GLN A 255 -11.70 -10.48 -10.29
CA GLN A 255 -10.65 -11.49 -10.15
C GLN A 255 -9.39 -11.22 -10.99
N THR A 256 -9.19 -10.00 -11.51
CA THR A 256 -8.10 -9.59 -12.40
C THR A 256 -7.34 -8.38 -11.85
N GLY A 257 -6.34 -7.89 -12.59
CA GLY A 257 -5.54 -6.71 -12.23
C GLY A 257 -4.24 -7.02 -11.49
N GLY A 258 -4.04 -8.26 -11.02
CA GLY A 258 -2.80 -8.70 -10.36
C GLY A 258 -2.46 -7.92 -9.09
N TYR A 259 -1.24 -8.05 -8.62
CA TYR A 259 -0.75 -7.26 -7.49
C TYR A 259 -0.19 -5.93 -8.00
N ARG A 260 -0.81 -4.82 -7.61
CA ARG A 260 -0.44 -3.45 -8.00
C ARG A 260 -0.65 -2.52 -6.82
N GLN A 261 0.28 -1.58 -6.62
CA GLN A 261 0.14 -0.59 -5.56
C GLN A 261 -0.93 0.46 -5.89
N SER A 262 -1.82 0.70 -4.95
CA SER A 262 -2.84 1.74 -5.01
C SER A 262 -2.37 3.05 -4.35
N ALA A 263 -3.27 4.04 -4.34
CA ALA A 263 -3.09 5.26 -3.56
C ALA A 263 -3.16 5.01 -2.04
N LEU A 264 -3.98 4.05 -1.59
CA LEU A 264 -4.10 3.71 -0.18
C LEU A 264 -2.88 2.92 0.31
N ASP A 265 -2.24 2.12 -0.55
CA ASP A 265 -0.93 1.53 -0.25
C ASP A 265 0.14 2.62 0.01
N GLU A 266 0.17 3.69 -0.80
CA GLU A 266 1.06 4.85 -0.59
C GLU A 266 0.74 5.57 0.72
N LEU A 267 -0.55 5.79 1.00
CA LEU A 267 -1.01 6.48 2.20
C LEU A 267 -0.61 5.72 3.46
N GLY A 268 -0.96 4.44 3.55
CA GLY A 268 -0.67 3.62 4.72
C GLY A 268 0.84 3.43 4.91
N ALA A 269 1.62 3.29 3.83
CA ALA A 269 3.07 3.27 3.94
C ALA A 269 3.67 4.59 4.41
N THR A 270 3.12 5.72 3.97
CA THR A 270 3.52 7.04 4.46
C THR A 270 3.18 7.22 5.94
N MET A 271 2.04 6.70 6.41
CA MET A 271 1.66 6.77 7.83
C MET A 271 2.62 5.99 8.73
N LEU A 272 3.09 4.80 8.29
CA LEU A 272 4.01 3.98 9.08
C LEU A 272 5.47 4.42 8.99
N TYR A 273 5.91 4.79 7.78
CA TYR A 273 7.32 5.01 7.48
C TYR A 273 7.68 6.48 7.26
N GLY A 274 6.71 7.37 7.08
CA GLY A 274 6.92 8.77 6.71
C GLY A 274 7.01 8.97 5.20
N ALA A 275 6.91 10.23 4.77
CA ALA A 275 6.93 10.61 3.37
C ALA A 275 8.29 10.28 2.70
N PRO A 276 8.30 9.92 1.42
CA PRO A 276 9.52 9.57 0.71
C PRO A 276 10.46 10.79 0.63
N ARG A 277 11.76 10.54 0.49
CA ARG A 277 12.80 11.58 0.46
C ARG A 277 12.56 12.64 -0.62
N THR A 278 12.01 12.23 -1.76
CA THR A 278 11.66 13.11 -2.87
C THR A 278 10.54 14.08 -2.49
N THR A 279 9.50 13.62 -1.78
CA THR A 279 8.45 14.48 -1.22
C THR A 279 9.00 15.46 -0.18
N GLU A 280 9.84 14.98 0.74
CA GLU A 280 10.50 15.86 1.73
C GLU A 280 11.37 16.93 1.05
N CYS A 281 12.14 16.53 0.02
CA CYS A 281 12.92 17.44 -0.79
C CYS A 281 12.04 18.48 -1.48
N LEU A 282 10.92 18.07 -2.08
CA LEU A 282 9.98 18.99 -2.75
C LEU A 282 9.42 20.03 -1.79
N PHE A 283 8.96 19.60 -0.62
CA PHE A 283 8.43 20.53 0.38
C PHE A 283 9.49 21.47 0.94
N ASN A 284 10.72 20.98 1.14
CA ASN A 284 11.84 21.82 1.55
C ASN A 284 12.22 22.84 0.48
N TRP A 285 12.24 22.43 -0.80
CA TRP A 285 12.46 23.32 -1.94
C TRP A 285 11.38 24.40 -2.01
N ALA A 286 10.11 24.03 -1.89
CA ALA A 286 9.00 24.97 -1.92
C ALA A 286 9.14 25.99 -0.79
N GLN A 287 9.43 25.54 0.43
CA GLN A 287 9.64 26.39 1.60
C GLN A 287 10.80 27.38 1.40
N ALA A 288 11.92 26.93 0.82
CA ALA A 288 13.07 27.78 0.54
C ALA A 288 12.81 28.78 -0.60
N THR A 289 12.03 28.38 -1.60
CA THR A 289 11.75 29.17 -2.81
C THR A 289 10.66 30.22 -2.56
N TYR A 290 9.66 29.89 -1.74
CA TYR A 290 8.50 30.73 -1.45
C TYR A 290 8.31 30.97 0.07
N PRO A 291 9.31 31.57 0.76
CA PRO A 291 9.30 31.70 2.22
C PRO A 291 8.18 32.61 2.75
N THR A 292 7.59 33.46 1.91
CA THR A 292 6.43 34.29 2.28
C THR A 292 5.12 33.51 2.32
N LEU A 293 5.04 32.37 1.62
CA LEU A 293 3.88 31.48 1.61
C LEU A 293 4.03 30.34 2.61
N PHE A 294 5.27 29.87 2.80
CA PHE A 294 5.59 28.66 3.53
C PHE A 294 6.50 28.98 4.72
N THR A 295 5.90 29.50 5.79
CA THR A 295 6.59 29.87 7.03
C THR A 295 5.70 29.72 8.25
N PRO A 296 6.24 29.34 9.43
CA PRO A 296 7.62 28.89 9.67
C PRO A 296 7.86 27.48 9.09
N ALA A 297 9.05 26.93 9.29
CA ALA A 297 9.34 25.55 8.87
C ALA A 297 8.33 24.56 9.48
N ALA A 298 7.82 23.66 8.64
CA ALA A 298 6.76 22.73 9.01
C ALA A 298 7.18 21.27 8.81
N THR A 299 6.54 20.36 9.55
CA THR A 299 6.72 18.92 9.43
C THR A 299 5.64 18.30 8.55
N THR A 300 6.00 17.27 7.80
CA THR A 300 5.06 16.53 6.95
C THR A 300 4.10 15.69 7.80
N ALA A 301 2.83 15.74 7.43
CA ALA A 301 1.74 15.01 8.05
C ALA A 301 0.86 14.34 6.98
N VAL A 302 -0.05 13.48 7.42
CA VAL A 302 -1.01 12.77 6.56
C VAL A 302 -2.42 13.03 7.06
N SER A 303 -3.35 13.36 6.17
CA SER A 303 -4.78 13.51 6.49
C SER A 303 -5.64 13.27 5.25
N GLY A 304 -6.66 12.43 5.37
CA GLY A 304 -7.42 11.96 4.19
C GLY A 304 -6.46 11.38 3.15
N ASN A 305 -6.58 11.82 1.90
CA ASN A 305 -5.69 11.40 0.80
C ASN A 305 -4.44 12.29 0.65
N TYR A 306 -4.17 13.17 1.61
CA TYR A 306 -3.10 14.15 1.48
C TYR A 306 -1.88 13.81 2.34
N VAL A 307 -0.70 13.86 1.71
CA VAL A 307 0.59 14.02 2.38
C VAL A 307 0.95 15.49 2.28
N PHE A 308 1.04 16.21 3.40
CA PHE A 308 1.06 17.68 3.39
C PHE A 308 1.88 18.30 4.51
N ARG A 309 2.16 19.61 4.38
CA ARG A 309 2.68 20.47 5.46
C ARG A 309 1.73 21.63 5.70
N TYR A 310 1.48 21.91 6.98
CA TYR A 310 0.75 23.09 7.45
C TYR A 310 1.73 24.17 7.94
N TYR A 311 1.60 25.37 7.40
CA TYR A 311 2.45 26.52 7.72
C TYR A 311 1.67 27.48 8.60
N SER A 312 1.98 27.49 9.90
CA SER A 312 1.21 28.22 10.91
C SER A 312 1.32 29.74 10.81
N GLY A 313 2.40 30.27 10.25
CA GLY A 313 2.60 31.72 10.10
C GLY A 313 1.74 32.33 9.00
N THR A 314 1.38 31.54 8.00
CA THR A 314 0.54 31.96 6.87
C THR A 314 -0.83 31.30 6.87
N ASN A 315 -1.08 30.37 7.80
CA ASN A 315 -2.27 29.53 7.86
C ASN A 315 -2.57 28.85 6.51
N ALA A 316 -1.52 28.34 5.85
CA ALA A 316 -1.60 27.74 4.53
C ALA A 316 -1.12 26.27 4.54
N TYR A 317 -1.55 25.52 3.53
CA TYR A 317 -1.16 24.13 3.34
C TYR A 317 -0.50 23.94 1.97
N LEU A 318 0.52 23.10 1.92
CA LEU A 318 1.07 22.53 0.68
C LEU A 318 0.99 21.01 0.81
N GLY A 319 0.35 20.34 -0.13
CA GLY A 319 0.14 18.89 -0.05
C GLY A 319 0.16 18.21 -1.40
N ILE A 320 0.29 16.89 -1.36
CA ILE A 320 0.16 15.98 -2.49
C ILE A 320 -1.09 15.15 -2.24
N ASP A 321 -2.01 15.10 -3.20
CA ASP A 321 -3.08 14.11 -3.18
C ASP A 321 -2.52 12.80 -3.76
N VAL A 322 -2.50 11.73 -2.96
CA VAL A 322 -1.92 10.44 -3.39
C VAL A 322 -2.77 9.76 -4.46
N THR A 323 -4.01 10.18 -4.64
CA THR A 323 -4.96 9.58 -5.60
C THR A 323 -4.64 9.98 -7.03
N ASP A 324 -4.39 11.27 -7.26
CA ASP A 324 -4.12 11.83 -8.59
C ASP A 324 -2.66 12.24 -8.78
N GLN A 325 -1.84 12.14 -7.73
CA GLN A 325 -0.44 12.52 -7.70
C GLN A 325 -0.18 13.98 -8.10
N ASN A 326 -1.14 14.88 -7.82
CA ASN A 326 -0.98 16.32 -8.00
C ASN A 326 -0.58 17.02 -6.70
N VAL A 327 0.16 18.12 -6.86
CA VAL A 327 0.48 19.02 -5.76
C VAL A 327 -0.60 20.10 -5.67
N TYR A 328 -1.03 20.38 -4.45
CA TYR A 328 -2.04 21.38 -4.14
C TYR A 328 -1.54 22.39 -3.12
N TYR A 329 -1.92 23.64 -3.32
CA TYR A 329 -1.75 24.73 -2.37
C TYR A 329 -3.11 25.19 -1.86
N LEU A 330 -3.24 25.36 -0.55
CA LEU A 330 -4.43 25.92 0.09
C LEU A 330 -4.03 27.16 0.90
N PRO A 331 -4.31 28.38 0.42
CA PRO A 331 -4.06 29.60 1.20
C PRO A 331 -5.09 29.75 2.33
N ALA A 332 -4.76 30.58 3.32
CA ALA A 332 -5.65 30.91 4.43
C ALA A 332 -7.01 31.42 3.96
N GLY A 333 -8.08 30.67 4.29
CA GLY A 333 -9.46 31.04 3.95
C GLY A 333 -9.78 31.04 2.45
N GLY A 334 -8.89 30.51 1.61
CA GLY A 334 -9.11 30.41 0.16
C GLY A 334 -9.52 29.01 -0.29
N ALA A 335 -9.63 28.85 -1.61
CA ALA A 335 -9.92 27.57 -2.24
C ALA A 335 -8.63 26.77 -2.50
N LEU A 336 -8.75 25.45 -2.58
CA LEU A 336 -7.66 24.55 -2.96
C LEU A 336 -7.24 24.79 -4.42
N GLN A 337 -5.95 24.94 -4.66
CA GLN A 337 -5.39 25.28 -5.98
C GLN A 337 -4.41 24.20 -6.44
N SER A 338 -4.69 23.57 -7.59
CA SER A 338 -3.73 22.65 -8.22
C SER A 338 -2.49 23.41 -8.70
N GLN A 339 -1.32 22.90 -8.34
CA GLN A 339 -0.01 23.40 -8.77
C GLN A 339 0.60 22.51 -9.87
N GLY A 340 -0.13 21.46 -10.27
CA GLY A 340 0.26 20.50 -11.30
C GLY A 340 0.84 19.18 -10.76
N PRO A 341 1.28 18.29 -11.66
CA PRO A 341 1.73 16.95 -11.30
C PRO A 341 2.98 16.95 -10.41
N LYS A 342 2.99 16.06 -9.41
CA LYS A 342 4.13 15.82 -8.51
C LYS A 342 5.43 15.58 -9.28
N SER A 343 5.39 14.78 -10.34
CA SER A 343 6.56 14.45 -11.17
C SER A 343 7.21 15.69 -11.82
N ALA A 344 6.40 16.63 -12.31
CA ALA A 344 6.89 17.87 -12.91
C ALA A 344 7.55 18.77 -11.87
N LEU A 345 6.93 18.89 -10.68
CA LEU A 345 7.46 19.70 -9.59
C LEU A 345 8.70 19.09 -8.93
N LEU A 346 8.79 17.76 -8.82
CA LEU A 346 10.01 17.06 -8.41
C LEU A 346 11.17 17.38 -9.35
N THR A 347 10.92 17.36 -10.65
CA THR A 347 11.91 17.73 -11.68
C THR A 347 12.36 19.18 -11.51
N ALA A 348 11.41 20.12 -11.35
CA ALA A 348 11.71 21.53 -11.15
C ALA A 348 12.50 21.80 -9.86
N ALA A 349 12.23 21.04 -8.81
CA ALA A 349 12.90 21.11 -7.51
C ALA A 349 14.26 20.37 -7.48
N ASN A 350 14.62 19.66 -8.55
CA ASN A 350 15.78 18.76 -8.61
C ASN A 350 15.76 17.70 -7.49
N CYS A 351 14.58 17.14 -7.22
CA CYS A 351 14.32 16.12 -6.21
C CYS A 351 14.12 14.76 -6.89
N ASN A 352 15.22 14.08 -7.22
CA ASN A 352 15.23 12.78 -7.90
C ASN A 352 15.45 11.61 -6.95
#